data_AF-A0A352B8W8-F1
#
_entry.id   AF-A0A352B8W8-F1
#
_cell.length_a   1.000
_cell.length_b   1.000
_cell.length_c   1.000
_cell.angle_alpha   90.00
_cell.angle_beta   90.00
_cell.angle_gamma   90.00
#
_symmetry.space_group_name_H-M   'P 1'
#
loop_
_entity.id
_entity.type
_entity.pdbx_description
1 polymer ?
#
loop_
_entity_poly.entity_id
_entity_poly.type
_entity_poly.pdbx_seq_one_letter_code
_entity_poly.pdbx_strand_id
1 'polypeptide(L)'
;MDYSKTDKKDSFFSRILGLLLGRNRTPLLRELKNRNKVMRKAGYHFYNFGKSRITPQFASYLYSVYQTVAPLHNFFLANNDPEYYKRQLIAYSLSDTQRKMIQNLSPESIQMAATRISIKSVVENCQRCFSEFRAEYVGGQAVFVNDLYAAVMALRQFCALDYYACLKKFGPLLQENTFDLNVHWIPVAKGYAADFVIDFVNAANVLISYQDWNRVFAFLSSLPQWENFDSERFHQMTAGFSEMYEKKVFETLGCLMTGSLDFMPKIAPEPRDIVRPYEENVYNLFRSTVQDIVRERKLSQFNELLEKVFSYADIKRLKLYTSEESRQYEDRGAIGFAYCNAMMYLKSFFMKYLTKPLDNFVHIFEVVGHCYVENVIPDMVTRYNNLVDLKAELLKFDQHLDPDFSEGYQLKSLLENSRSDDKIIFKLTGCISDLNEQADQILKTSLESIQELRKIFESLLNDRKTGGALVSNWRDVERKVACRADEILEPAAISFHNFELMMKDYKSL
;
A
#
# COMPACT_ATOMS: atom_id res chain seq x y z
N MET A 1 63.62 -17.74 66.75
CA MET A 1 63.13 -16.58 67.53
C MET A 1 62.94 -15.41 66.58
N ASP A 2 61.69 -15.18 66.23
CA ASP A 2 60.97 -13.91 66.21
C ASP A 2 61.60 -12.54 65.88
N TYR A 3 60.84 -11.85 65.01
CA TYR A 3 60.51 -10.43 64.88
C TYR A 3 61.60 -9.36 64.72
N SER A 4 61.54 -8.63 63.59
CA SER A 4 60.85 -7.33 63.62
C SER A 4 60.33 -6.91 62.24
N LYS A 5 59.02 -6.68 62.20
CA LYS A 5 58.34 -5.90 61.16
C LYS A 5 58.67 -4.43 61.39
N THR A 6 58.95 -3.70 60.31
CA THR A 6 58.67 -2.25 60.27
C THR A 6 57.64 -1.98 59.19
N ASP A 7 56.40 -1.80 59.66
CA ASP A 7 55.28 -1.24 58.93
C ASP A 7 55.66 0.13 58.35
N LYS A 8 55.69 0.25 57.02
CA LYS A 8 55.50 1.54 56.36
C LYS A 8 54.01 1.81 56.32
N LYS A 9 53.60 2.81 57.10
CA LYS A 9 52.25 3.39 57.17
C LYS A 9 51.64 3.57 55.78
N ASP A 10 50.76 2.67 55.39
CA ASP A 10 49.67 3.00 54.46
C ASP A 10 48.87 4.13 55.10
N SER A 11 48.98 5.32 54.50
CA SER A 11 48.37 6.54 55.00
C SER A 11 46.86 6.35 55.14
N PHE A 12 46.31 6.71 56.29
CA PHE A 12 44.87 6.73 56.57
C PHE A 12 44.05 7.42 55.45
N PHE A 13 44.65 8.37 54.73
CA PHE A 13 44.08 9.01 53.55
C PHE A 13 43.90 8.08 52.34
N SER A 14 44.79 7.11 52.10
CA SER A 14 44.64 6.14 51.00
C SER A 14 43.50 5.15 51.27
N ARG A 15 43.27 4.81 52.54
CA ARG A 15 42.14 3.99 52.99
C ARG A 15 40.80 4.74 52.94
N ILE A 16 40.77 6.02 53.31
CA ILE A 16 39.56 6.85 53.22
C ILE A 16 39.19 7.20 51.77
N LEU A 17 40.18 7.51 50.91
CA LEU A 17 39.91 7.69 49.47
C LEU A 17 39.42 6.41 48.80
N GLY A 18 39.94 5.25 49.20
CA GLY A 18 39.52 3.94 48.69
C GLY A 18 38.11 3.51 49.13
N LEU A 19 37.60 4.07 50.22
CA LEU A 19 36.25 3.81 50.73
C LEU A 19 35.20 4.78 50.17
N LEU A 20 35.57 6.03 49.83
CA LEU A 20 34.66 7.04 49.24
C LEU A 20 34.55 6.96 47.72
N LEU A 21 35.56 6.40 47.04
CA LEU A 21 35.58 6.22 45.59
C LEU A 21 35.81 4.73 45.32
N GLY A 22 34.71 3.99 45.11
CA GLY A 22 34.73 2.54 44.91
C GLY A 22 35.90 2.05 44.03
N ARG A 23 36.49 0.91 44.43
CA ARG A 23 37.77 0.32 43.99
C ARG A 23 38.03 0.27 42.47
N ASN A 24 36.99 0.39 41.64
CA ASN A 24 37.06 0.40 40.17
C ASN A 24 37.04 1.82 39.52
N ARG A 25 36.74 2.89 40.27
CA ARG A 25 36.67 4.27 39.73
C ARG A 25 38.04 4.91 39.52
N THR A 26 39.06 4.54 40.31
CA THR A 26 40.40 5.14 40.24
C THR A 26 41.16 4.79 38.95
N PRO A 27 41.15 3.54 38.44
CA PRO A 27 41.73 3.21 37.14
C PRO A 27 41.04 3.91 35.96
N LEU A 28 39.70 3.93 35.95
CA LEU A 28 38.89 4.61 34.94
C LEU A 28 39.21 6.11 34.85
N LEU A 29 39.21 6.81 35.99
CA LEU A 29 39.53 8.24 36.04
C LEU A 29 40.98 8.54 35.61
N ARG A 30 41.92 7.63 35.93
CA ARG A 30 43.32 7.76 35.48
C ARG A 30 43.41 7.64 33.97
N GLU A 31 42.68 6.71 33.37
CA GLU A 31 42.69 6.48 31.92
C GLU A 31 42.03 7.64 31.16
N LEU A 32 40.86 8.11 31.60
CA LEU A 32 40.22 9.31 31.03
C LEU A 32 41.11 10.55 31.14
N LYS A 33 41.83 10.70 32.25
CA LYS A 33 42.81 11.79 32.43
C LYS A 33 44.00 11.66 31.47
N ASN A 34 44.46 10.44 31.19
CA ASN A 34 45.52 10.18 30.22
C ASN A 34 45.07 10.51 28.79
N ARG A 35 43.89 10.04 28.37
CA ARG A 35 43.30 10.39 27.07
C ARG A 35 43.17 11.91 26.90
N ASN A 36 42.68 12.62 27.92
CA ASN A 36 42.62 14.09 27.91
C ASN A 36 44.01 14.75 27.78
N LYS A 37 45.07 14.19 28.38
CA LYS A 37 46.44 14.71 28.22
C LYS A 37 46.94 14.53 26.79
N VAL A 38 46.68 13.37 26.18
CA VAL A 38 47.08 13.08 24.79
C VAL A 38 46.37 14.06 23.83
N MET A 39 45.05 14.21 23.98
CA MET A 39 44.25 15.16 23.21
C MET A 39 44.79 16.61 23.31
N ARG A 40 45.16 17.06 24.52
CA ARG A 40 45.75 18.38 24.74
C ARG A 40 47.13 18.54 24.09
N LYS A 41 47.98 17.51 24.16
CA LYS A 41 49.29 17.51 23.47
C LYS A 41 49.14 17.60 21.94
N ALA A 42 48.06 17.05 21.40
CA ALA A 42 47.71 17.17 19.98
C ALA A 42 47.12 18.54 19.60
N GLY A 43 47.04 19.51 20.53
CA GLY A 43 46.56 20.88 20.29
C GLY A 43 45.11 21.14 20.70
N TYR A 44 44.34 20.08 21.00
CA TYR A 44 42.92 20.17 21.33
C TYR A 44 42.71 20.32 22.85
N HIS A 45 42.65 21.57 23.31
CA HIS A 45 42.42 21.95 24.70
C HIS A 45 40.94 22.07 25.05
N PHE A 46 40.07 21.24 24.45
CA PHE A 46 38.61 21.33 24.57
C PHE A 46 38.03 21.00 25.95
N TYR A 47 38.78 20.28 26.79
CA TYR A 47 38.32 19.90 28.13
C TYR A 47 39.39 20.12 29.22
N ASN A 48 38.93 20.60 30.37
CA ASN A 48 39.70 20.68 31.60
C ASN A 48 39.23 19.60 32.58
N PHE A 49 39.97 18.49 32.62
CA PHE A 49 39.68 17.36 33.49
C PHE A 49 39.67 17.72 34.98
N GLY A 50 40.59 18.57 35.44
CA GLY A 50 40.69 18.92 36.85
C GLY A 50 39.51 19.75 37.36
N LYS A 51 38.94 20.60 36.50
CA LYS A 51 37.79 21.45 36.84
C LYS A 51 36.45 20.88 36.37
N SER A 52 36.45 19.76 35.65
CA SER A 52 35.28 19.20 34.95
C SER A 52 34.54 20.24 34.10
N ARG A 53 35.28 21.01 33.30
CA ARG A 53 34.75 22.07 32.45
C ARG A 53 35.17 21.90 31.00
N ILE A 54 34.24 22.15 30.09
CA ILE A 54 34.51 22.35 28.67
C ILE A 54 35.08 23.76 28.49
N THR A 55 36.07 23.93 27.63
CA THR A 55 36.87 25.15 27.57
C THR A 55 36.37 26.15 26.52
N PRO A 56 36.80 27.42 26.63
CA PRO A 56 36.57 28.44 25.58
C PRO A 56 37.06 28.04 24.18
N GLN A 57 38.12 27.25 24.06
CA GLN A 57 38.63 26.82 22.75
C GLN A 57 37.60 25.93 22.03
N PHE A 58 36.88 25.08 22.77
CA PHE A 58 35.81 24.27 22.18
C PHE A 58 34.65 25.15 21.71
N ALA A 59 34.26 26.15 22.49
CA ALA A 59 33.21 27.09 22.09
C ALA A 59 33.60 27.89 20.83
N SER A 60 34.83 28.39 20.77
CA SER A 60 35.34 29.08 19.58
C SER A 60 35.36 28.18 18.35
N TYR A 61 35.74 26.91 18.51
CA TYR A 61 35.71 25.93 17.43
C TYR A 61 34.27 25.66 16.95
N LEU A 62 33.37 25.40 17.90
CA LEU A 62 31.96 25.14 17.64
C LEU A 62 31.25 26.35 17.00
N TYR A 63 31.66 27.58 17.33
CA TYR A 63 31.15 28.80 16.69
C TYR A 63 31.56 28.90 15.22
N SER A 64 32.80 28.52 14.88
CA SER A 64 33.24 28.45 13.48
C SER A 64 32.47 27.41 12.67
N VAL A 65 32.19 26.25 13.29
CA VAL A 65 31.29 25.23 12.71
C VAL A 65 29.90 25.82 12.48
N TYR A 66 29.31 26.45 13.50
CA TYR A 66 27.98 27.04 13.42
C TYR A 66 27.87 28.06 12.28
N GLN A 67 28.83 28.96 12.16
CA GLN A 67 28.88 29.94 11.08
C GLN A 67 28.95 29.29 9.69
N THR A 68 29.65 28.16 9.57
CA THR A 68 29.78 27.42 8.31
C THR A 68 28.45 26.78 7.90
N VAL A 69 27.68 26.26 8.86
CA VAL A 69 26.43 25.52 8.58
C VAL A 69 25.15 26.34 8.72
N ALA A 70 25.21 27.56 9.24
CA ALA A 70 24.02 28.41 9.45
C ALA A 70 23.21 28.66 8.16
N PRO A 71 23.82 28.94 6.98
CA PRO A 71 23.06 29.06 5.73
C PRO A 71 22.30 27.76 5.38
N LEU A 72 22.95 26.61 5.57
CA LEU A 72 22.32 25.30 5.33
C LEU A 72 21.22 24.99 6.36
N HIS A 73 21.41 25.39 7.61
CA HIS A 73 20.39 25.25 8.66
C HIS A 73 19.10 25.98 8.25
N ASN A 74 19.21 27.25 7.82
CA ASN A 74 18.06 28.02 7.35
C ASN A 74 17.39 27.38 6.13
N PHE A 75 18.20 26.89 5.17
CA PHE A 75 17.70 26.14 4.01
C PHE A 75 16.90 24.89 4.41
N PHE A 76 17.43 24.07 5.33
CA PHE A 76 16.73 22.86 5.80
C PHE A 76 15.54 23.17 6.72
N LEU A 77 15.53 24.31 7.41
CA LEU A 77 14.37 24.78 8.17
C LEU A 77 13.21 25.20 7.25
N ALA A 78 13.52 25.85 6.13
CA ALA A 78 12.52 26.28 5.16
C ALA A 78 11.75 25.09 4.56
N ASN A 79 12.37 23.90 4.50
CA ASN A 79 11.71 22.66 4.12
C ASN A 79 12.15 21.48 5.00
N ASN A 80 11.39 21.24 6.06
CA ASN A 80 11.75 20.22 7.04
C ASN A 80 11.27 18.79 6.69
N ASP A 81 10.61 18.57 5.54
CA ASP A 81 10.02 17.28 5.14
C ASP A 81 11.07 16.36 4.47
N PRO A 82 11.46 15.22 5.07
CA PRO A 82 12.38 14.27 4.44
C PRO A 82 11.84 13.65 3.14
N GLU A 83 10.51 13.55 2.99
CA GLU A 83 9.88 13.03 1.77
C GLU A 83 9.96 14.03 0.62
N TYR A 84 10.05 15.34 0.91
CA TYR A 84 10.33 16.35 -0.11
C TYR A 84 11.68 16.07 -0.78
N TYR A 85 12.76 15.93 0.00
CA TYR A 85 14.10 15.66 -0.55
C TYR A 85 14.16 14.35 -1.31
N LYS A 86 13.47 13.32 -0.83
CA LYS A 86 13.34 12.03 -1.53
C LYS A 86 12.70 12.21 -2.90
N ARG A 87 11.55 12.89 -3.00
CA ARG A 87 10.88 13.16 -4.28
C ARG A 87 11.75 13.98 -5.23
N GLN A 88 12.36 15.06 -4.73
CA GLN A 88 13.21 15.92 -5.54
C GLN A 88 14.44 15.19 -6.05
N LEU A 89 15.07 14.36 -5.21
CA LEU A 89 16.26 13.63 -5.60
C LEU A 89 15.97 12.54 -6.63
N ILE A 90 14.87 11.80 -6.46
CA ILE A 90 14.41 10.86 -7.48
C ILE A 90 14.19 11.61 -8.79
N ALA A 91 13.43 12.72 -8.77
CA ALA A 91 13.18 13.52 -9.96
C ALA A 91 14.47 14.02 -10.62
N TYR A 92 15.41 14.54 -9.82
CA TYR A 92 16.74 14.99 -10.26
C TYR A 92 17.53 13.87 -10.95
N SER A 93 17.41 12.63 -10.46
CA SER A 93 18.15 11.48 -10.98
C SER A 93 17.61 10.88 -12.26
N LEU A 94 16.34 11.13 -12.62
CA LEU A 94 15.68 10.53 -13.78
C LEU A 94 16.15 11.12 -15.10
N SER A 95 16.52 10.25 -16.05
CA SER A 95 16.78 10.61 -17.44
C SER A 95 15.52 11.13 -18.14
N ASP A 96 15.69 11.89 -19.23
CA ASP A 96 14.54 12.32 -20.05
C ASP A 96 13.73 11.13 -20.59
N THR A 97 14.40 10.01 -20.86
CA THR A 97 13.77 8.75 -21.26
C THR A 97 12.93 8.17 -20.13
N GLN A 98 13.47 8.06 -18.92
CA GLN A 98 12.72 7.58 -17.75
C GLN A 98 11.52 8.47 -17.43
N ARG A 99 11.67 9.79 -17.55
CA ARG A 99 10.56 10.75 -17.35
C ARG A 99 9.42 10.50 -18.34
N LYS A 100 9.73 10.27 -19.62
CA LYS A 100 8.72 9.91 -20.63
C LYS A 100 8.08 8.54 -20.35
N MET A 101 8.85 7.56 -19.90
CA MET A 101 8.32 6.25 -19.52
C MET A 101 7.33 6.37 -18.35
N ILE A 102 7.67 7.14 -17.31
CA ILE A 102 6.76 7.41 -16.19
C ILE A 102 5.49 8.14 -16.66
N GLN A 103 5.61 9.10 -17.58
CA GLN A 103 4.45 9.78 -18.16
C GLN A 103 3.55 8.81 -18.93
N ASN A 104 4.12 7.87 -19.68
CA ASN A 104 3.35 6.83 -20.38
C ASN A 104 2.66 5.86 -19.43
N LEU A 105 3.18 5.70 -18.22
CA LEU A 105 2.61 4.92 -17.12
C LEU A 105 1.64 5.73 -16.25
N SER A 106 1.35 7.00 -16.59
CA SER A 106 0.39 7.80 -15.83
C SER A 106 -1.04 7.32 -16.06
N PRO A 107 -1.96 7.57 -15.09
CA PRO A 107 -3.35 7.20 -15.23
C PRO A 107 -4.00 7.73 -16.52
N GLU A 108 -3.72 8.98 -16.88
CA GLU A 108 -4.28 9.65 -18.05
C GLU A 108 -3.81 8.99 -19.35
N SER A 109 -2.52 8.67 -19.45
CA SER A 109 -1.94 8.01 -20.62
C SER A 109 -2.50 6.59 -20.80
N ILE A 110 -2.64 5.85 -19.71
CA ILE A 110 -3.20 4.48 -19.71
C ILE A 110 -4.67 4.50 -20.11
N GLN A 111 -5.47 5.42 -19.56
CA GLN A 111 -6.88 5.59 -19.92
C GLN A 111 -7.02 5.91 -21.42
N MET A 112 -6.22 6.86 -21.93
CA MET A 112 -6.22 7.19 -23.36
C MET A 112 -5.83 5.98 -24.22
N ALA A 113 -4.79 5.22 -23.84
CA ALA A 113 -4.39 4.02 -24.55
C ALA A 113 -5.51 2.97 -24.58
N ALA A 114 -6.21 2.79 -23.46
CA ALA A 114 -7.32 1.85 -23.37
C ALA A 114 -8.43 2.17 -24.37
N THR A 115 -8.70 3.44 -24.71
CA THR A 115 -9.71 3.79 -25.73
C THR A 115 -9.34 3.32 -27.15
N ARG A 116 -8.06 3.06 -27.43
CA ARG A 116 -7.55 2.79 -28.78
C ARG A 116 -7.18 1.33 -29.02
N ILE A 117 -6.73 0.62 -27.99
CA ILE A 117 -6.24 -0.76 -28.07
C ILE A 117 -6.91 -1.66 -27.03
N SER A 118 -6.74 -2.98 -27.21
CA SER A 118 -7.28 -3.97 -26.26
C SER A 118 -6.64 -3.82 -24.87
N ILE A 119 -7.38 -4.13 -23.80
CA ILE A 119 -6.85 -4.09 -22.43
C ILE A 119 -5.64 -5.01 -22.26
N LYS A 120 -5.65 -6.18 -22.89
CA LYS A 120 -4.50 -7.09 -22.87
C LYS A 120 -3.24 -6.40 -23.41
N SER A 121 -3.37 -5.71 -24.54
CA SER A 121 -2.28 -4.94 -25.14
C SER A 121 -1.85 -3.75 -24.27
N VAL A 122 -2.78 -3.09 -23.56
CA VAL A 122 -2.42 -2.04 -22.59
C VAL A 122 -1.56 -2.62 -21.48
N VAL A 123 -1.95 -3.78 -20.91
CA VAL A 123 -1.20 -4.45 -19.84
C VAL A 123 0.21 -4.80 -20.31
N GLU A 124 0.32 -5.45 -21.47
CA GLU A 124 1.62 -5.84 -22.05
C GLU A 124 2.51 -4.63 -22.31
N ASN A 125 1.96 -3.54 -22.84
CA ASN A 125 2.70 -2.29 -23.07
C ASN A 125 3.17 -1.63 -21.76
N CYS A 126 2.31 -1.57 -20.75
CA CYS A 126 2.68 -1.01 -19.43
C CYS A 126 3.78 -1.85 -18.77
N GLN A 127 3.67 -3.18 -18.80
CA GLN A 127 4.69 -4.08 -18.24
C GLN A 127 6.03 -3.94 -18.94
N ARG A 128 6.03 -3.84 -20.28
CA ARG A 128 7.24 -3.60 -21.07
C ARG A 128 7.86 -2.24 -20.73
N CYS A 129 7.06 -1.17 -20.75
CA CYS A 129 7.49 0.19 -20.40
C CYS A 129 8.10 0.24 -18.99
N PHE A 130 7.46 -0.39 -18.01
CA PHE A 130 7.98 -0.48 -16.64
C PHE A 130 9.29 -1.28 -16.54
N SER A 131 9.40 -2.38 -17.29
CA SER A 131 10.62 -3.20 -17.32
C SER A 131 11.80 -2.42 -17.92
N GLU A 132 11.55 -1.67 -18.99
CA GLU A 132 12.55 -0.77 -19.61
C GLU A 132 12.95 0.36 -18.64
N PHE A 133 11.98 1.00 -17.99
CA PHE A 133 12.21 2.02 -16.96
C PHE A 133 13.11 1.52 -15.83
N ARG A 134 12.85 0.31 -15.33
CA ARG A 134 13.61 -0.32 -14.25
C ARG A 134 15.03 -0.72 -14.69
N ALA A 135 15.19 -1.16 -15.94
CA ALA A 135 16.48 -1.59 -16.46
C ALA A 135 17.53 -0.46 -16.44
N GLU A 136 17.11 0.81 -16.59
CA GLU A 136 18.02 1.96 -16.51
C GLU A 136 18.63 2.14 -15.10
N TYR A 137 17.93 1.75 -14.02
CA TYR A 137 18.45 1.86 -12.65
C TYR A 137 19.52 0.82 -12.29
N VAL A 138 19.66 -0.26 -13.08
CA VAL A 138 20.55 -1.41 -12.81
C VAL A 138 22.04 -1.04 -12.91
N GLY A 139 22.38 0.04 -13.62
CA GLY A 139 23.77 0.50 -13.86
C GLY A 139 24.44 1.26 -12.72
N GLY A 140 24.10 0.99 -11.45
CA GLY A 140 24.65 1.70 -10.28
C GLY A 140 23.97 3.04 -9.95
N GLN A 141 23.02 3.48 -10.79
CA GLN A 141 22.22 4.69 -10.56
C GLN A 141 21.40 4.59 -9.27
N ALA A 142 20.82 3.43 -8.96
CA ALA A 142 20.06 3.24 -7.73
C ALA A 142 20.91 3.42 -6.46
N VAL A 143 22.13 2.85 -6.47
CA VAL A 143 23.10 3.01 -5.38
C VAL A 143 23.49 4.48 -5.24
N PHE A 144 23.80 5.15 -6.35
CA PHE A 144 24.11 6.57 -6.37
C PHE A 144 22.99 7.43 -5.74
N VAL A 145 21.72 7.19 -6.10
CA VAL A 145 20.58 7.94 -5.58
C VAL A 145 20.42 7.71 -4.07
N ASN A 146 20.53 6.45 -3.62
CA ASN A 146 20.40 6.10 -2.21
C ASN A 146 21.54 6.71 -1.36
N ASP A 147 22.78 6.66 -1.86
CA ASP A 147 23.95 7.24 -1.18
C ASP A 147 23.85 8.76 -1.08
N LEU A 148 23.45 9.41 -2.18
CA LEU A 148 23.25 10.86 -2.22
C LEU A 148 22.12 11.29 -1.27
N TYR A 149 21.03 10.53 -1.18
CA TYR A 149 19.96 10.78 -0.21
C TYR A 149 20.46 10.67 1.23
N ALA A 150 21.22 9.62 1.54
CA ALA A 150 21.78 9.40 2.87
C ALA A 150 22.71 10.55 3.28
N ALA A 151 23.56 11.02 2.35
CA ALA A 151 24.43 12.17 2.57
C ALA A 151 23.65 13.48 2.83
N VAL A 152 22.58 13.75 2.07
CA VAL A 152 21.70 14.91 2.30
C VAL A 152 21.03 14.83 3.67
N MET A 153 20.56 13.66 4.08
CA MET A 153 19.95 13.46 5.40
C MET A 153 20.96 13.60 6.54
N ALA A 154 22.18 13.11 6.37
CA ALA A 154 23.27 13.30 7.32
C ALA A 154 23.61 14.79 7.49
N LEU A 155 23.72 15.52 6.38
CA LEU A 155 23.95 16.97 6.39
C LEU A 155 22.82 17.71 7.10
N ARG A 156 21.57 17.41 6.74
CA ARG A 156 20.39 17.99 7.40
C ARG A 156 20.40 17.75 8.91
N GLN A 157 20.68 16.53 9.34
CA GLN A 157 20.75 16.19 10.78
C GLN A 157 21.87 16.96 11.48
N PHE A 158 23.04 17.10 10.85
CA PHE A 158 24.16 17.86 11.41
C PHE A 158 23.84 19.36 11.51
N CYS A 159 23.19 19.93 10.50
CA CYS A 159 22.75 21.32 10.50
C CYS A 159 21.65 21.57 11.54
N ALA A 160 20.81 20.58 11.85
CA ALA A 160 19.70 20.70 12.80
C ALA A 160 20.12 20.68 14.29
N LEU A 161 21.40 20.45 14.59
CA LEU A 161 21.88 20.57 15.97
C LEU A 161 21.70 22.01 16.49
N ASP A 162 21.27 22.17 17.74
CA ASP A 162 21.05 23.49 18.34
C ASP A 162 22.38 24.11 18.83
N TYR A 163 23.21 24.51 17.85
CA TYR A 163 24.51 25.14 18.08
C TYR A 163 24.36 26.40 18.92
N TYR A 164 23.32 27.21 18.65
CA TYR A 164 23.07 28.46 19.34
C TYR A 164 22.80 28.23 20.84
N ALA A 165 21.88 27.32 21.20
CA ALA A 165 21.60 27.05 22.61
C ALA A 165 22.80 26.48 23.36
N CYS A 166 23.66 25.69 22.71
CA CYS A 166 24.90 25.25 23.31
C CYS A 166 25.88 26.43 23.51
N LEU A 167 26.14 27.21 22.47
CA LEU A 167 27.09 28.32 22.49
C LEU A 167 26.66 29.45 23.45
N LYS A 168 25.35 29.71 23.61
CA LYS A 168 24.81 30.68 24.56
C LYS A 168 25.22 30.39 26.01
N LYS A 169 25.48 29.13 26.36
CA LYS A 169 26.00 28.72 27.68
C LYS A 169 27.45 29.19 27.90
N PHE A 170 28.24 29.29 26.83
CA PHE A 170 29.63 29.77 26.85
C PHE A 170 29.72 31.29 26.66
N GLY A 171 28.76 31.89 25.98
CA GLY A 171 28.71 33.33 25.71
C GLY A 171 27.29 33.86 25.85
N PRO A 172 26.87 34.33 27.04
CA PRO A 172 25.48 34.76 27.28
C PRO A 172 25.03 35.95 26.42
N LEU A 173 25.97 36.72 25.88
CA LEU A 173 25.69 37.88 25.01
C LEU A 173 25.61 37.51 23.52
N LEU A 174 25.87 36.25 23.15
CA LEU A 174 25.76 35.78 21.77
C LEU A 174 24.34 36.00 21.25
N GLN A 175 24.17 36.65 20.11
CA GLN A 175 22.91 36.71 19.40
C GLN A 175 22.86 35.61 18.34
N GLU A 176 21.66 35.13 18.03
CA GLU A 176 21.48 34.07 17.03
C GLU A 176 21.73 34.64 15.62
N ASN A 177 22.31 33.83 14.73
CA ASN A 177 22.58 34.18 13.33
C ASN A 177 23.35 35.50 13.09
N THR A 178 24.20 35.89 14.04
CA THR A 178 25.06 37.09 13.96
C THR A 178 26.52 36.69 14.12
N PHE A 179 27.30 36.90 13.07
CA PHE A 179 28.66 36.35 12.93
C PHE A 179 29.79 37.39 12.94
N ASP A 180 29.46 38.67 13.06
CA ASP A 180 30.42 39.78 12.97
C ASP A 180 31.00 40.21 14.34
N LEU A 181 30.71 39.47 15.41
CA LEU A 181 31.07 39.84 16.78
C LEU A 181 32.25 39.00 17.30
N ASN A 182 33.22 39.67 17.92
CA ASN A 182 34.22 39.00 18.75
C ASN A 182 33.56 38.54 20.07
N VAL A 183 33.15 37.28 20.12
CA VAL A 183 32.47 36.71 21.28
C VAL A 183 33.48 36.33 22.37
N HIS A 184 33.24 36.79 23.60
CA HIS A 184 34.01 36.36 24.77
C HIS A 184 33.44 35.04 25.34
N TRP A 185 34.24 33.97 25.28
CA TRP A 185 33.85 32.64 25.70
C TRP A 185 34.33 32.31 27.13
N ILE A 186 33.42 31.84 27.99
CA ILE A 186 33.73 31.35 29.34
C ILE A 186 33.66 29.82 29.43
N PRO A 187 34.43 29.17 30.32
CA PRO A 187 34.36 27.71 30.49
C PRO A 187 33.04 27.27 31.14
N VAL A 188 32.42 26.24 30.58
CA VAL A 188 31.12 25.69 31.03
C VAL A 188 31.31 24.35 31.74
N ALA A 189 30.56 24.10 32.81
CA ALA A 189 30.62 22.80 33.49
C ALA A 189 30.09 21.69 32.57
N LYS A 190 30.77 20.54 32.57
CA LYS A 190 30.46 19.38 31.73
C LYS A 190 28.97 19.08 31.65
N GLY A 191 28.27 19.05 32.79
CA GLY A 191 26.86 18.68 32.88
C GLY A 191 25.90 19.56 32.08
N TYR A 192 26.28 20.79 31.69
CA TYR A 192 25.41 21.67 30.92
C TYR A 192 25.48 21.48 29.41
N ALA A 193 26.53 20.84 28.89
CA ALA A 193 26.73 20.70 27.43
C ALA A 193 27.15 19.29 26.99
N ALA A 194 27.27 18.33 27.91
CA ALA A 194 27.69 16.96 27.59
C ALA A 194 26.85 16.32 26.49
N ASP A 195 25.51 16.40 26.58
CA ASP A 195 24.60 15.79 25.61
C ASP A 195 24.81 16.37 24.21
N PHE A 196 24.84 17.69 24.10
CA PHE A 196 25.13 18.36 22.83
C PHE A 196 26.49 17.95 22.26
N VAL A 197 27.54 17.89 23.08
CA VAL A 197 28.89 17.49 22.63
C VAL A 197 28.88 16.05 22.10
N ILE A 198 28.13 15.16 22.75
CA ILE A 198 27.97 13.77 22.30
C ILE A 198 27.25 13.72 20.96
N ASP A 199 26.14 14.46 20.80
CA ASP A 199 25.38 14.52 19.56
C ASP A 199 26.20 15.13 18.42
N PHE A 200 26.94 16.20 18.70
CA PHE A 200 27.87 16.83 17.78
C PHE A 200 28.95 15.86 17.30
N VAL A 201 29.62 15.16 18.22
CA VAL A 201 30.66 14.18 17.86
C VAL A 201 30.10 13.07 16.97
N ASN A 202 28.91 12.56 17.31
CA ASN A 202 28.25 11.52 16.52
C ASN A 202 27.89 12.03 15.12
N ALA A 203 27.26 13.20 15.01
CA ALA A 203 26.85 13.75 13.73
C ALA A 203 28.06 14.15 12.85
N ALA A 204 29.10 14.74 13.44
CA ALA A 204 30.35 15.06 12.74
C ALA A 204 31.05 13.81 12.21
N ASN A 205 31.05 12.72 13.00
CA ASN A 205 31.62 11.44 12.56
C ASN A 205 30.83 10.80 11.41
N VAL A 206 29.50 10.95 11.40
CA VAL A 206 28.67 10.53 10.27
C VAL A 206 29.00 11.34 9.02
N LEU A 207 29.23 12.67 9.12
CA LEU A 207 29.58 13.47 7.94
C LEU A 207 30.87 13.02 7.25
N ILE A 208 31.93 12.75 8.01
CA ILE A 208 33.23 12.36 7.42
C ILE A 208 33.23 10.96 6.80
N SER A 209 32.15 10.18 6.97
CA SER A 209 31.99 8.90 6.28
C SER A 209 31.59 9.05 4.80
N TYR A 210 31.17 10.24 4.38
CA TYR A 210 30.84 10.55 2.99
C TYR A 210 31.99 11.30 2.30
N GLN A 211 32.30 10.92 1.07
CA GLN A 211 33.48 11.44 0.35
C GLN A 211 33.17 12.52 -0.69
N ASP A 212 31.97 12.55 -1.28
CA ASP A 212 31.64 13.45 -2.40
C ASP A 212 30.55 14.45 -2.03
N TRP A 213 30.93 15.47 -1.26
CA TRP A 213 30.06 16.58 -0.90
C TRP A 213 29.72 17.50 -2.08
N ASN A 214 30.53 17.50 -3.14
CA ASN A 214 30.25 18.31 -4.34
C ASN A 214 28.95 17.86 -5.01
N ARG A 215 28.69 16.55 -5.07
CA ARG A 215 27.42 16.01 -5.57
C ARG A 215 26.23 16.42 -4.72
N VAL A 216 26.39 16.45 -3.39
CA VAL A 216 25.34 16.92 -2.45
C VAL A 216 25.00 18.37 -2.76
N PHE A 217 26.01 19.24 -2.85
CA PHE A 217 25.77 20.67 -3.13
C PHE A 217 25.25 20.91 -4.54
N ALA A 218 25.68 20.14 -5.54
CA ALA A 218 25.13 20.21 -6.89
C ALA A 218 23.62 19.90 -6.89
N PHE A 219 23.20 18.84 -6.20
CA PHE A 219 21.78 18.54 -6.04
C PHE A 219 21.04 19.64 -5.28
N LEU A 220 21.52 20.06 -4.11
CA LEU A 220 20.84 21.07 -3.30
C LEU A 220 20.73 22.42 -4.01
N SER A 221 21.74 22.79 -4.81
CA SER A 221 21.72 24.01 -5.62
C SER A 221 20.67 24.00 -6.75
N SER A 222 20.19 22.82 -7.14
CA SER A 222 19.08 22.70 -8.09
C SER A 222 17.70 22.96 -7.46
N LEU A 223 17.63 23.03 -6.13
CA LEU A 223 16.38 23.21 -5.40
C LEU A 223 16.04 24.69 -5.21
N PRO A 224 14.74 25.02 -5.10
CA PRO A 224 14.32 26.38 -4.74
C PRO A 224 14.90 26.81 -3.40
N GLN A 225 15.06 28.12 -3.21
CA GLN A 225 15.55 28.74 -1.96
C GLN A 225 17.01 28.42 -1.60
N TRP A 226 17.77 27.80 -2.51
CA TRP A 226 19.21 27.68 -2.34
C TRP A 226 19.86 29.07 -2.35
N GLU A 227 20.56 29.40 -1.26
CA GLU A 227 21.32 30.63 -1.13
C GLU A 227 22.81 30.38 -1.35
N ASN A 228 23.59 31.46 -1.48
CA ASN A 228 25.05 31.36 -1.60
C ASN A 228 25.63 30.63 -0.38
N PHE A 229 26.22 29.47 -0.61
CA PHE A 229 26.86 28.63 0.39
C PHE A 229 28.34 28.48 0.07
N ASP A 230 29.19 28.73 1.06
CA ASP A 230 30.63 28.58 0.95
C ASP A 230 31.04 27.11 1.12
N SER A 231 31.09 26.40 0.00
CA SER A 231 31.48 24.98 -0.04
C SER A 231 32.94 24.75 0.33
N GLU A 232 33.82 25.72 0.09
CA GLU A 232 35.24 25.62 0.45
C GLU A 232 35.40 25.61 1.96
N ARG A 233 34.73 26.53 2.67
CA ARG A 233 34.73 26.56 4.13
C ARG A 233 34.15 25.29 4.74
N PHE A 234 33.13 24.70 4.12
CA PHE A 234 32.60 23.40 4.55
C PHE A 234 33.60 22.26 4.38
N HIS A 235 34.32 22.20 3.25
CA HIS A 235 35.37 21.18 3.04
C HIS A 235 36.52 21.35 4.03
N GLN A 236 36.90 22.58 4.37
CA GLN A 236 37.88 22.83 5.42
C GLN A 236 37.39 22.34 6.80
N MET A 237 36.12 22.57 7.12
CA MET A 237 35.50 22.09 8.36
C MET A 237 35.49 20.55 8.44
N THR A 238 35.09 19.85 7.38
CA THR A 238 35.05 18.37 7.35
C THR A 238 36.44 17.73 7.30
N ALA A 239 37.43 18.39 6.68
CA ALA A 239 38.84 18.01 6.79
C ALA A 239 39.32 18.09 8.25
N GLY A 240 38.95 19.15 8.97
CA GLY A 240 39.22 19.29 10.40
C GLY A 240 38.54 18.20 11.25
N PHE A 241 37.31 17.78 10.90
CA PHE A 241 36.66 16.64 11.53
C PHE A 241 37.42 15.33 11.29
N SER A 242 37.92 15.11 10.07
CA SER A 242 38.69 13.92 9.70
C SER A 242 40.00 13.85 10.49
N GLU A 243 40.73 14.96 10.60
CA GLU A 243 41.95 15.05 11.41
C GLU A 243 41.66 14.74 12.90
N MET A 244 40.57 15.27 13.43
CA MET A 244 40.15 14.99 14.81
C MET A 244 39.75 13.54 15.04
N TYR A 245 39.13 12.89 14.05
CA TYR A 245 38.82 11.47 14.10
C TYR A 245 40.10 10.63 14.12
N GLU A 246 41.04 10.87 13.19
CA GLU A 246 42.32 10.17 13.11
C GLU A 246 43.13 10.29 14.41
N LYS A 247 43.10 11.46 15.05
CA LYS A 247 43.76 11.74 16.33
C LYS A 247 42.96 11.28 17.56
N LYS A 248 41.84 10.57 17.38
CA LYS A 248 40.93 10.08 18.44
C LYS A 248 40.36 11.18 19.34
N VAL A 249 40.27 12.42 18.85
CA VAL A 249 39.72 13.56 19.59
C VAL A 249 38.22 13.36 19.83
N PHE A 250 37.47 12.94 18.82
CA PHE A 250 36.04 12.64 18.91
C PHE A 250 35.73 11.52 19.92
N GLU A 251 36.41 10.38 19.82
CA GLU A 251 36.32 9.30 20.81
C GLU A 251 36.63 9.82 22.22
N THR A 252 37.73 10.57 22.37
CA THR A 252 38.16 11.10 23.66
C THR A 252 37.13 12.07 24.25
N LEU A 253 36.57 12.98 23.45
CA LEU A 253 35.52 13.90 23.89
C LEU A 253 34.29 13.13 24.38
N GLY A 254 33.78 12.17 23.61
CA GLY A 254 32.63 11.39 24.03
C GLY A 254 32.89 10.54 25.27
N CYS A 255 34.08 9.94 25.42
CA CYS A 255 34.50 9.27 26.65
C CYS A 255 34.51 10.23 27.86
N LEU A 256 35.02 11.45 27.68
CA LEU A 256 35.05 12.46 28.73
C LEU A 256 33.64 12.97 29.09
N MET A 257 32.74 13.09 28.12
CA MET A 257 31.35 13.53 28.33
C MET A 257 30.48 12.45 28.95
N THR A 258 30.65 11.18 28.58
CA THR A 258 29.91 10.06 29.18
C THR A 258 30.53 9.60 30.50
N GLY A 259 31.83 9.82 30.71
CA GLY A 259 32.58 9.22 31.80
C GLY A 259 32.85 7.72 31.62
N SER A 260 32.67 7.20 30.40
CA SER A 260 32.92 5.80 30.02
C SER A 260 34.12 5.70 29.07
N LEU A 261 34.76 4.53 28.99
CA LEU A 261 35.77 4.21 27.98
C LEU A 261 35.16 3.54 26.74
N ASP A 262 33.89 3.17 26.80
CA ASP A 262 33.20 2.38 25.77
C ASP A 262 32.54 3.26 24.70
N PHE A 263 32.65 4.59 24.83
CA PHE A 263 32.08 5.49 23.84
C PHE A 263 32.81 5.36 22.51
N MET A 264 32.07 5.01 21.46
CA MET A 264 32.51 5.03 20.07
C MET A 264 31.62 6.00 19.28
N PRO A 265 32.18 6.93 18.49
CA PRO A 265 31.38 7.80 17.62
C PRO A 265 30.51 6.97 16.67
N LYS A 266 29.26 7.38 16.47
CA LYS A 266 28.35 6.74 15.52
C LYS A 266 28.93 6.78 14.11
N ILE A 267 28.92 5.64 13.43
CA ILE A 267 29.20 5.52 12.00
C ILE A 267 27.87 5.76 11.26
N ALA A 268 27.93 6.12 9.96
CA ALA A 268 26.73 6.34 9.16
C ALA A 268 25.71 5.21 9.33
N PRO A 269 24.42 5.54 9.48
CA PRO A 269 23.35 4.55 9.51
C PRO A 269 23.24 3.82 8.16
N GLU A 270 22.60 2.66 8.17
CA GLU A 270 22.44 1.80 6.98
C GLU A 270 21.85 2.56 5.77
N PRO A 271 22.26 2.18 4.54
CA PRO A 271 21.79 2.82 3.31
C PRO A 271 20.26 2.82 3.25
N ARG A 272 19.68 4.01 3.04
CA ARG A 272 18.24 4.17 2.88
C ARG A 272 17.85 3.94 1.44
N ASP A 273 17.11 2.87 1.19
CA ASP A 273 16.59 2.61 -0.14
C ASP A 273 15.35 3.46 -0.43
N ILE A 274 15.51 4.44 -1.32
CA ILE A 274 14.40 5.29 -1.78
C ILE A 274 13.96 4.96 -3.21
N VAL A 275 14.80 4.27 -3.99
CA VAL A 275 14.53 3.92 -5.39
C VAL A 275 13.56 2.76 -5.48
N ARG A 276 13.78 1.66 -4.72
CA ARG A 276 12.88 0.50 -4.74
C ARG A 276 11.43 0.86 -4.37
N PRO A 277 11.18 1.59 -3.26
CA PRO A 277 9.82 2.02 -2.93
C PRO A 277 9.19 2.92 -4.01
N TYR A 278 9.99 3.71 -4.71
CA TYR A 278 9.50 4.52 -5.82
C TYR A 278 9.10 3.67 -7.03
N GLU A 279 9.93 2.70 -7.43
CA GLU A 279 9.60 1.74 -8.49
C GLU A 279 8.32 0.97 -8.17
N GLU A 280 8.17 0.52 -6.92
CA GLU A 280 6.96 -0.16 -6.45
C GLU A 280 5.72 0.72 -6.53
N ASN A 281 5.84 2.00 -6.16
CA ASN A 281 4.73 2.96 -6.28
C ASN A 281 4.32 3.17 -7.75
N VAL A 282 5.29 3.32 -8.67
CA VAL A 282 5.00 3.42 -10.11
C VAL A 282 4.31 2.15 -10.61
N TYR A 283 4.79 0.98 -10.20
CA TYR A 283 4.19 -0.30 -10.56
C TYR A 283 2.75 -0.44 -10.08
N ASN A 284 2.53 -0.16 -8.80
CA ASN A 284 1.22 -0.27 -8.17
C ASN A 284 0.23 0.70 -8.80
N LEU A 285 0.65 1.93 -9.12
CA LEU A 285 -0.20 2.94 -9.74
C LEU A 285 -0.73 2.48 -11.10
N PHE A 286 0.14 2.06 -12.03
CA PHE A 286 -0.35 1.64 -13.34
C PHE A 286 -1.22 0.37 -13.23
N ARG A 287 -0.86 -0.55 -12.32
CA ARG A 287 -1.62 -1.78 -12.10
C ARG A 287 -3.03 -1.48 -11.59
N SER A 288 -3.16 -0.59 -10.60
CA SER A 288 -4.48 -0.20 -10.08
C SER A 288 -5.30 0.51 -11.15
N THR A 289 -4.70 1.42 -11.94
CA THR A 289 -5.39 2.07 -13.06
C THR A 289 -5.94 1.05 -14.06
N VAL A 290 -5.14 0.06 -14.48
CA VAL A 290 -5.58 -1.00 -15.39
C VAL A 290 -6.73 -1.80 -14.78
N GLN A 291 -6.66 -2.14 -13.49
CA GLN A 291 -7.72 -2.87 -12.79
C GLN A 291 -9.02 -2.06 -12.72
N ASP A 292 -8.93 -0.75 -12.50
CA ASP A 292 -10.08 0.14 -12.46
C ASP A 292 -10.76 0.21 -13.83
N ILE A 293 -9.99 0.35 -14.91
CA ILE A 293 -10.52 0.32 -16.29
C ILE A 293 -11.21 -1.01 -16.59
N VAL A 294 -10.63 -2.14 -16.17
CA VAL A 294 -11.26 -3.46 -16.34
C VAL A 294 -12.60 -3.53 -15.61
N ARG A 295 -12.64 -3.04 -14.36
CA ARG A 295 -13.85 -3.04 -13.54
C ARG A 295 -14.94 -2.18 -14.18
N GLU A 296 -14.60 -0.97 -14.60
CA GLU A 296 -15.52 -0.06 -15.29
C GLU A 296 -16.08 -0.66 -16.57
N ARG A 297 -15.24 -1.27 -17.42
CA ARG A 297 -15.70 -1.93 -18.66
C ARG A 297 -16.63 -3.10 -18.39
N LYS A 298 -16.32 -3.93 -17.39
CA LYS A 298 -17.19 -5.03 -16.99
C LYS A 298 -18.55 -4.51 -16.52
N LEU A 299 -18.56 -3.46 -15.70
CA LEU A 299 -19.79 -2.83 -15.21
C LEU A 299 -20.60 -2.20 -16.36
N SER A 300 -19.97 -1.47 -17.27
CA SER A 300 -20.63 -0.91 -18.45
C SER A 300 -21.23 -1.99 -19.34
N GLN A 301 -20.47 -3.06 -19.62
CA GLN A 301 -20.96 -4.19 -20.40
C GLN A 301 -22.15 -4.89 -19.71
N PHE A 302 -22.07 -5.07 -18.39
CA PHE A 302 -23.16 -5.63 -17.60
C PHE A 302 -24.42 -4.75 -17.69
N ASN A 303 -24.28 -3.43 -17.52
CA ASN A 303 -25.39 -2.50 -17.60
C ASN A 303 -26.03 -2.46 -19.00
N GLU A 304 -25.22 -2.50 -20.07
CA GLU A 304 -25.75 -2.61 -21.43
C GLU A 304 -26.54 -3.91 -21.65
N LEU A 305 -26.08 -5.03 -21.09
CA LEU A 305 -26.79 -6.30 -21.16
C LEU A 305 -28.07 -6.27 -20.31
N LEU A 306 -28.03 -5.65 -19.13
CA LEU A 306 -29.17 -5.47 -18.25
C LEU A 306 -30.29 -4.69 -18.97
N GLU A 307 -29.95 -3.59 -19.64
CA GLU A 307 -30.91 -2.78 -20.42
C GLU A 307 -31.46 -3.53 -21.64
N LYS A 308 -30.66 -4.39 -22.27
CA LYS A 308 -31.11 -5.25 -23.38
C LYS A 308 -32.07 -6.35 -22.93
N VAL A 309 -31.94 -6.85 -21.71
CA VAL A 309 -32.79 -7.93 -21.17
C VAL A 309 -34.00 -7.38 -20.42
N PHE A 310 -33.88 -6.27 -19.70
CA PHE A 310 -34.93 -5.73 -18.84
C PHE A 310 -35.18 -4.25 -19.09
N SER A 311 -36.45 -3.84 -19.03
CA SER A 311 -36.82 -2.47 -18.69
C SER A 311 -36.90 -2.33 -17.16
N TYR A 312 -36.71 -1.13 -16.61
CA TYR A 312 -36.74 -0.90 -15.14
C TYR A 312 -37.97 -1.49 -14.43
N ALA A 313 -39.13 -1.55 -15.11
CA ALA A 313 -40.36 -2.13 -14.56
C ALA A 313 -40.36 -3.68 -14.46
N ASP A 314 -39.45 -4.34 -15.15
CA ASP A 314 -39.38 -5.81 -15.26
C ASP A 314 -38.65 -6.46 -14.09
N ILE A 315 -37.80 -5.71 -13.39
CA ILE A 315 -36.99 -6.25 -12.29
C ILE A 315 -37.90 -6.54 -11.09
N LYS A 316 -38.09 -7.83 -10.78
CA LYS A 316 -38.91 -8.32 -9.68
C LYS A 316 -38.02 -8.83 -8.55
N ARG A 317 -38.07 -8.14 -7.41
CA ARG A 317 -37.36 -8.56 -6.19
C ARG A 317 -37.90 -9.89 -5.66
N LEU A 318 -37.02 -10.68 -5.08
CA LEU A 318 -37.38 -11.74 -4.14
C LEU A 318 -38.02 -11.13 -2.90
N LYS A 319 -38.82 -11.91 -2.18
CA LYS A 319 -39.50 -11.44 -0.98
C LYS A 319 -38.55 -11.44 0.21
N LEU A 320 -37.72 -12.48 0.36
CA LEU A 320 -36.95 -12.73 1.56
C LEU A 320 -35.46 -12.88 1.28
N TYR A 321 -35.06 -13.57 0.20
CA TYR A 321 -33.65 -13.65 -0.19
C TYR A 321 -33.19 -12.34 -0.86
N THR A 322 -32.95 -11.30 -0.05
CA THR A 322 -32.61 -9.95 -0.51
C THR A 322 -31.45 -9.34 0.28
N SER A 323 -30.77 -8.36 -0.31
CA SER A 323 -29.69 -7.64 0.40
C SER A 323 -30.19 -6.85 1.62
N GLU A 324 -31.47 -6.48 1.66
CA GLU A 324 -32.05 -5.78 2.80
C GLU A 324 -32.25 -6.73 3.99
N GLU A 325 -32.85 -7.90 3.74
CA GLU A 325 -32.97 -8.97 4.74
C GLU A 325 -31.61 -9.56 5.12
N SER A 326 -30.62 -9.58 4.22
CA SER A 326 -29.25 -10.05 4.52
C SER A 326 -28.59 -9.28 5.66
N ARG A 327 -28.82 -7.95 5.73
CA ARG A 327 -28.16 -7.07 6.69
C ARG A 327 -28.40 -7.47 8.13
N GLN A 328 -29.58 -8.00 8.45
CA GLN A 328 -29.90 -8.41 9.82
C GLN A 328 -28.97 -9.51 10.33
N TYR A 329 -28.41 -10.34 9.45
CA TYR A 329 -27.45 -11.38 9.79
C TYR A 329 -26.03 -10.81 9.88
N GLU A 330 -25.65 -9.96 8.93
CA GLU A 330 -24.35 -9.28 8.88
C GLU A 330 -24.12 -8.38 10.11
N ASP A 331 -25.14 -7.63 10.52
CA ASP A 331 -25.13 -6.79 11.73
C ASP A 331 -24.93 -7.60 13.02
N ARG A 332 -25.18 -8.92 12.98
CA ARG A 332 -24.93 -9.86 14.09
C ARG A 332 -23.62 -10.62 13.96
N GLY A 333 -22.77 -10.28 12.98
CA GLY A 333 -21.47 -10.91 12.76
C GLY A 333 -21.52 -12.26 12.03
N ALA A 334 -22.68 -12.66 11.50
CA ALA A 334 -22.79 -13.82 10.61
C ALA A 334 -22.51 -13.42 9.14
N ILE A 335 -22.35 -14.41 8.27
CA ILE A 335 -22.31 -14.15 6.82
C ILE A 335 -23.70 -13.73 6.30
N GLY A 336 -23.73 -12.96 5.22
CA GLY A 336 -24.96 -12.58 4.51
C GLY A 336 -25.31 -13.50 3.33
N PHE A 337 -26.41 -13.16 2.67
CA PHE A 337 -26.84 -13.78 1.42
C PHE A 337 -25.91 -13.37 0.26
N ALA A 338 -25.30 -14.37 -0.38
CA ALA A 338 -24.23 -14.14 -1.36
C ALA A 338 -24.72 -13.79 -2.76
N TYR A 339 -25.95 -14.18 -3.14
CA TYR A 339 -26.40 -14.17 -4.55
C TYR A 339 -27.70 -13.39 -4.79
N CYS A 340 -28.00 -12.39 -3.96
CA CYS A 340 -29.25 -11.63 -4.00
C CYS A 340 -29.57 -11.03 -5.38
N ASN A 341 -28.60 -10.35 -6.00
CA ASN A 341 -28.79 -9.72 -7.30
C ASN A 341 -28.99 -10.77 -8.40
N ALA A 342 -28.14 -11.79 -8.42
CA ALA A 342 -28.23 -12.89 -9.38
C ALA A 342 -29.59 -13.60 -9.33
N MET A 343 -30.08 -13.95 -8.12
CA MET A 343 -31.38 -14.58 -7.92
C MET A 343 -32.53 -13.64 -8.32
N MET A 344 -32.43 -12.34 -8.03
CA MET A 344 -33.40 -11.34 -8.46
C MET A 344 -33.50 -11.25 -9.99
N TYR A 345 -32.36 -11.22 -10.69
CA TYR A 345 -32.35 -11.20 -12.15
C TYR A 345 -32.90 -12.49 -12.74
N LEU A 346 -32.58 -13.66 -12.15
CA LEU A 346 -33.14 -14.94 -12.57
C LEU A 346 -34.66 -15.01 -12.40
N LYS A 347 -35.19 -14.57 -11.25
CA LYS A 347 -36.64 -14.44 -11.02
C LYS A 347 -37.28 -13.53 -12.07
N SER A 348 -36.67 -12.37 -12.30
CA SER A 348 -37.17 -11.38 -13.28
C SER A 348 -37.21 -11.98 -14.68
N PHE A 349 -36.16 -12.72 -15.07
CA PHE A 349 -36.06 -13.41 -16.34
C PHE A 349 -37.17 -14.46 -16.51
N PHE A 350 -37.35 -15.35 -15.54
CA PHE A 350 -38.42 -16.35 -15.56
C PHE A 350 -39.82 -15.75 -15.60
N MET A 351 -40.04 -14.60 -14.95
CA MET A 351 -41.34 -13.93 -14.98
C MET A 351 -41.59 -13.21 -16.31
N LYS A 352 -40.55 -12.67 -16.94
CA LYS A 352 -40.66 -11.93 -18.20
C LYS A 352 -40.74 -12.83 -19.43
N TYR A 353 -40.01 -13.95 -19.44
CA TYR A 353 -39.81 -14.73 -20.66
C TYR A 353 -40.51 -16.10 -20.68
N LEU A 354 -40.78 -16.72 -19.54
CA LEU A 354 -41.64 -17.93 -19.46
C LEU A 354 -43.11 -17.49 -19.41
N THR A 355 -43.61 -17.06 -20.57
CA THR A 355 -44.93 -16.44 -20.75
C THR A 355 -45.87 -17.34 -21.55
N LYS A 356 -47.18 -17.05 -21.47
CA LYS A 356 -48.22 -17.79 -22.21
C LYS A 356 -47.95 -17.93 -23.71
N PRO A 357 -47.44 -16.92 -24.45
CA PRO A 357 -47.11 -17.10 -25.87
C PRO A 357 -46.04 -18.16 -26.12
N LEU A 358 -44.98 -18.20 -25.30
CA LEU A 358 -43.93 -19.21 -25.43
C LEU A 358 -44.44 -20.59 -25.02
N ASP A 359 -45.22 -20.66 -23.96
CA ASP A 359 -45.90 -21.88 -23.49
C ASP A 359 -46.80 -22.48 -24.57
N ASN A 360 -47.67 -21.64 -25.16
CA ASN A 360 -48.55 -22.02 -26.25
C ASN A 360 -47.75 -22.49 -27.47
N PHE A 361 -46.64 -21.82 -27.80
CA PHE A 361 -45.78 -22.25 -28.91
C PHE A 361 -45.22 -23.65 -28.67
N VAL A 362 -44.62 -23.89 -27.49
CA VAL A 362 -44.04 -25.19 -27.13
C VAL A 362 -45.11 -26.30 -27.20
N HIS A 363 -46.30 -26.05 -26.64
CA HIS A 363 -47.38 -27.04 -26.63
C HIS A 363 -47.98 -27.29 -28.03
N ILE A 364 -48.16 -26.26 -28.86
CA ILE A 364 -48.61 -26.44 -30.24
C ILE A 364 -47.58 -27.22 -31.05
N PHE A 365 -46.30 -26.90 -30.86
CA PHE A 365 -45.21 -27.58 -31.54
C PHE A 365 -45.07 -29.04 -31.08
N GLU A 366 -45.36 -29.34 -29.82
CA GLU A 366 -45.46 -30.71 -29.30
C GLU A 366 -46.57 -31.53 -29.98
N VAL A 367 -47.76 -30.94 -30.12
CA VAL A 367 -48.94 -31.67 -30.64
C VAL A 367 -48.92 -31.78 -32.16
N VAL A 368 -48.44 -30.76 -32.86
CA VAL A 368 -48.60 -30.62 -34.32
C VAL A 368 -47.26 -30.65 -35.06
N GLY A 369 -46.14 -30.37 -34.40
CA GLY A 369 -44.82 -30.32 -35.04
C GLY A 369 -44.35 -31.69 -35.53
N HIS A 370 -43.73 -31.70 -36.71
CA HIS A 370 -43.07 -32.89 -37.26
C HIS A 370 -41.66 -32.50 -37.71
N CYS A 371 -40.66 -33.22 -37.20
CA CYS A 371 -39.26 -33.02 -37.55
C CYS A 371 -38.74 -34.21 -38.37
N TYR A 372 -37.80 -33.94 -39.28
CA TYR A 372 -37.07 -34.99 -40.00
C TYR A 372 -36.06 -35.73 -39.10
N VAL A 373 -35.59 -35.06 -38.04
CA VAL A 373 -34.69 -35.60 -37.03
C VAL A 373 -35.50 -36.00 -35.80
N GLU A 374 -35.26 -37.20 -35.29
CA GLU A 374 -35.89 -37.70 -34.06
C GLU A 374 -35.48 -36.86 -32.83
N ASN A 375 -36.33 -36.86 -31.79
CA ASN A 375 -36.09 -36.25 -30.47
C ASN A 375 -36.04 -34.71 -30.37
N VAL A 376 -36.03 -33.96 -31.47
CA VAL A 376 -36.05 -32.47 -31.41
C VAL A 376 -37.21 -31.92 -30.57
N ILE A 377 -38.41 -32.46 -30.78
CA ILE A 377 -39.63 -32.02 -30.09
C ILE A 377 -39.64 -32.50 -28.61
N PRO A 378 -39.46 -33.81 -28.32
CA PRO A 378 -39.33 -34.29 -26.94
C PRO A 378 -38.26 -33.55 -26.12
N ASP A 379 -37.10 -33.28 -26.71
CA ASP A 379 -36.01 -32.56 -26.05
C ASP A 379 -36.41 -31.13 -25.73
N MET A 380 -37.00 -30.40 -26.69
CA MET A 380 -37.49 -29.03 -26.47
C MET A 380 -38.51 -28.96 -25.33
N VAL A 381 -39.51 -29.85 -25.34
CA VAL A 381 -40.57 -29.90 -24.32
C VAL A 381 -39.96 -30.20 -22.95
N THR A 382 -39.07 -31.19 -22.87
CA THR A 382 -38.38 -31.54 -21.62
C THR A 382 -37.57 -30.37 -21.08
N ARG A 383 -36.78 -29.70 -21.93
CA ARG A 383 -35.95 -28.55 -21.53
C ARG A 383 -36.80 -27.34 -21.10
N TYR A 384 -37.92 -27.09 -21.78
CA TYR A 384 -38.84 -26.03 -21.38
C TYR A 384 -39.50 -26.33 -20.03
N ASN A 385 -40.01 -27.55 -19.84
CA ASN A 385 -40.63 -27.95 -18.57
C ASN A 385 -39.63 -27.89 -17.40
N ASN A 386 -38.38 -28.29 -17.62
CA ASN A 386 -37.33 -28.13 -16.61
C ASN A 386 -37.17 -26.66 -16.16
N LEU A 387 -37.25 -25.68 -17.08
CA LEU A 387 -37.21 -24.25 -16.71
C LEU A 387 -38.45 -23.80 -15.93
N VAL A 388 -39.63 -24.35 -16.25
CA VAL A 388 -40.86 -24.10 -15.49
C VAL A 388 -40.74 -24.65 -14.07
N ASP A 389 -40.17 -25.84 -13.91
CA ASP A 389 -39.92 -26.45 -12.60
C ASP A 389 -38.88 -25.67 -11.80
N LEU A 390 -37.77 -25.24 -12.42
CA LEU A 390 -36.75 -24.40 -11.79
C LEU A 390 -37.29 -23.03 -11.37
N LYS A 391 -38.23 -22.46 -12.14
CA LYS A 391 -38.95 -21.24 -11.72
C LYS A 391 -39.77 -21.51 -10.45
N ALA A 392 -40.47 -22.64 -10.38
CA ALA A 392 -41.24 -23.00 -9.19
C ALA A 392 -40.33 -23.29 -7.99
N GLU A 393 -39.19 -23.94 -8.22
CA GLU A 393 -38.14 -24.18 -7.21
C GLU A 393 -37.59 -22.88 -6.65
N LEU A 394 -37.22 -21.91 -7.49
CA LEU A 394 -36.76 -20.59 -7.06
C LEU A 394 -37.79 -19.87 -6.18
N LEU A 395 -39.07 -19.91 -6.58
CA LEU A 395 -40.13 -19.28 -5.80
C LEU A 395 -40.39 -19.99 -4.47
N LYS A 396 -40.31 -21.33 -4.47
CA LYS A 396 -40.39 -22.13 -3.24
C LYS A 396 -39.21 -21.82 -2.33
N PHE A 397 -37.98 -21.79 -2.84
CA PHE A 397 -36.79 -21.45 -2.08
C PHE A 397 -36.97 -20.11 -1.33
N ASP A 398 -37.40 -19.05 -2.03
CA ASP A 398 -37.67 -17.74 -1.42
C ASP A 398 -38.80 -17.80 -0.38
N GLN A 399 -39.82 -18.62 -0.61
CA GLN A 399 -40.94 -18.79 0.32
C GLN A 399 -40.56 -19.55 1.60
N HIS A 400 -39.67 -20.55 1.54
CA HIS A 400 -39.27 -21.34 2.72
C HIS A 400 -38.42 -20.53 3.72
N LEU A 401 -37.93 -19.36 3.33
CA LEU A 401 -37.29 -18.42 4.24
C LEU A 401 -38.30 -17.70 5.15
N ASP A 402 -39.60 -17.81 4.88
CA ASP A 402 -40.64 -17.21 5.71
C ASP A 402 -40.71 -17.94 7.07
N PRO A 403 -40.85 -17.23 8.20
CA PRO A 403 -40.96 -17.85 9.53
C PRO A 403 -42.08 -18.87 9.70
N ASP A 404 -43.07 -18.89 8.80
CA ASP A 404 -44.12 -19.93 8.77
C ASP A 404 -43.57 -21.31 8.34
N PHE A 405 -42.38 -21.37 7.74
CA PHE A 405 -41.68 -22.59 7.34
C PHE A 405 -40.54 -22.93 8.30
N SER A 406 -40.12 -24.20 8.32
CA SER A 406 -39.08 -24.70 9.22
C SER A 406 -37.75 -23.94 9.11
N GLU A 407 -37.31 -23.67 7.89
CA GLU A 407 -36.05 -23.03 7.57
C GLU A 407 -36.07 -21.56 7.99
N GLY A 408 -37.10 -20.82 7.63
CA GLY A 408 -37.31 -19.44 8.07
C GLY A 408 -37.45 -19.31 9.58
N TYR A 409 -38.19 -20.23 10.24
CA TYR A 409 -38.31 -20.27 11.69
C TYR A 409 -36.94 -20.49 12.36
N GLN A 410 -36.15 -21.43 11.83
CA GLN A 410 -34.81 -21.71 12.34
C GLN A 410 -33.89 -20.48 12.22
N LEU A 411 -33.88 -19.80 11.08
CA LEU A 411 -33.10 -18.57 10.88
C LEU A 411 -33.52 -17.49 11.87
N LYS A 412 -34.83 -17.25 12.01
CA LYS A 412 -35.37 -16.23 12.93
C LYS A 412 -35.02 -16.55 14.38
N SER A 413 -35.19 -17.81 14.80
CA SER A 413 -34.86 -18.25 16.16
C SER A 413 -33.36 -18.10 16.46
N LEU A 414 -32.48 -18.51 15.55
CA LEU A 414 -31.03 -18.34 15.70
C LEU A 414 -30.64 -16.85 15.74
N LEU A 415 -31.26 -16.02 14.89
CA LEU A 415 -31.04 -14.58 14.86
C LEU A 415 -31.46 -13.90 16.17
N GLU A 416 -32.64 -14.21 16.71
CA GLU A 416 -33.13 -13.64 17.97
C GLU A 416 -32.22 -14.01 19.16
N ASN A 417 -31.72 -15.24 19.17
CA ASN A 417 -30.87 -15.77 20.24
C ASN A 417 -29.37 -15.44 20.09
N SER A 418 -28.93 -14.88 18.95
CA SER A 418 -27.52 -14.60 18.64
C SER A 418 -26.87 -13.46 19.43
N ARG A 419 -27.56 -12.82 20.38
CA ARG A 419 -27.22 -11.49 20.93
C ARG A 419 -25.80 -11.26 21.47
N SER A 420 -24.97 -12.30 21.68
CA SER A 420 -23.49 -12.25 21.78
C SER A 420 -22.89 -13.67 21.88
N ASP A 421 -23.54 -14.69 21.30
CA ASP A 421 -23.08 -16.08 21.44
C ASP A 421 -22.44 -16.56 20.14
N ASP A 422 -21.10 -16.66 20.15
CA ASP A 422 -20.29 -17.10 19.01
C ASP A 422 -20.71 -18.48 18.48
N LYS A 423 -21.21 -19.38 19.34
CA LYS A 423 -21.66 -20.71 18.90
C LYS A 423 -22.98 -20.61 18.14
N ILE A 424 -23.86 -19.70 18.52
CA ILE A 424 -25.13 -19.46 17.82
C ILE A 424 -24.87 -18.73 16.50
N ILE A 425 -23.95 -17.76 16.50
CA ILE A 425 -23.51 -17.06 15.28
C ILE A 425 -22.88 -18.06 14.29
N PHE A 426 -22.05 -18.99 14.76
CA PHE A 426 -21.48 -20.05 13.93
C PHE A 426 -22.55 -20.96 13.31
N LYS A 427 -23.58 -21.36 14.09
CA LYS A 427 -24.71 -22.13 13.56
C LYS A 427 -25.54 -21.35 12.54
N LEU A 428 -25.81 -20.07 12.82
CA LEU A 428 -26.52 -19.17 11.90
C LEU A 428 -25.74 -19.03 10.58
N THR A 429 -24.42 -18.85 10.67
CA THR A 429 -23.50 -18.80 9.53
C THR A 429 -23.55 -20.09 8.72
N GLY A 430 -23.56 -21.27 9.38
CA GLY A 430 -23.73 -22.55 8.71
C GLY A 430 -25.04 -22.63 7.92
N CYS A 431 -26.16 -22.26 8.54
CA CYS A 431 -27.47 -22.26 7.87
C CYS A 431 -27.49 -21.33 6.64
N ILE A 432 -26.92 -20.13 6.76
CA ILE A 432 -26.85 -19.16 5.65
C ILE A 432 -25.91 -19.68 4.55
N SER A 433 -24.84 -20.37 4.90
CA SER A 433 -23.94 -21.01 3.94
C SER A 433 -24.67 -22.06 3.11
N ASP A 434 -25.46 -22.92 3.76
CA ASP A 434 -26.26 -23.95 3.07
C ASP A 434 -27.31 -23.32 2.14
N LEU A 435 -27.93 -22.21 2.55
CA LEU A 435 -28.85 -21.45 1.70
C LEU A 435 -28.15 -20.82 0.50
N ASN A 436 -26.94 -20.29 0.69
CA ASN A 436 -26.13 -19.76 -0.40
C ASN A 436 -25.73 -20.87 -1.38
N GLU A 437 -25.42 -22.08 -0.91
CA GLU A 437 -25.13 -23.23 -1.77
C GLU A 437 -26.37 -23.66 -2.57
N GLN A 438 -27.55 -23.68 -1.96
CA GLN A 438 -28.81 -23.94 -2.67
C GLN A 438 -29.10 -22.89 -3.74
N ALA A 439 -28.93 -21.60 -3.41
CA ALA A 439 -29.07 -20.52 -4.39
C ALA A 439 -28.05 -20.65 -5.54
N ASP A 440 -26.79 -21.00 -5.25
CA ASP A 440 -25.76 -21.28 -6.26
C ASP A 440 -26.19 -22.42 -7.20
N GLN A 441 -26.78 -23.48 -6.66
CA GLN A 441 -27.24 -24.62 -7.44
C GLN A 441 -28.44 -24.27 -8.33
N ILE A 442 -29.42 -23.52 -7.81
CA ILE A 442 -30.56 -23.02 -8.59
C ILE A 442 -30.05 -22.15 -9.76
N LEU A 443 -29.10 -21.25 -9.49
CA LEU A 443 -28.50 -20.39 -10.52
C LEU A 443 -27.79 -21.20 -11.60
N LYS A 444 -26.89 -22.12 -11.22
CA LYS A 444 -26.16 -22.95 -12.20
C LYS A 444 -27.10 -23.77 -13.08
N THR A 445 -28.00 -24.52 -12.45
CA THR A 445 -28.93 -25.42 -13.16
C THR A 445 -29.86 -24.64 -14.08
N SER A 446 -30.29 -23.45 -13.64
CA SER A 446 -31.10 -22.55 -14.47
C SER A 446 -30.34 -22.00 -15.66
N LEU A 447 -29.11 -21.53 -15.46
CA LEU A 447 -28.29 -20.97 -16.55
C LEU A 447 -27.93 -22.04 -17.59
N GLU A 448 -27.60 -23.26 -17.15
CA GLU A 448 -27.38 -24.40 -18.04
C GLU A 448 -28.64 -24.73 -18.85
N SER A 449 -29.80 -24.83 -18.19
CA SER A 449 -31.08 -25.13 -18.85
C SER A 449 -31.51 -24.02 -19.84
N ILE A 450 -31.27 -22.75 -19.49
CA ILE A 450 -31.51 -21.60 -20.38
C ILE A 450 -30.62 -21.71 -21.62
N GLN A 451 -29.33 -22.03 -21.45
CA GLN A 451 -28.39 -22.19 -22.55
C GLN A 451 -28.78 -23.34 -23.49
N GLU A 452 -29.20 -24.48 -22.92
CA GLU A 452 -29.65 -25.63 -23.72
C GLU A 452 -30.91 -25.32 -24.52
N LEU A 453 -31.93 -24.71 -23.90
CA LEU A 453 -33.16 -24.36 -24.61
C LEU A 453 -32.92 -23.29 -25.69
N ARG A 454 -32.03 -22.32 -25.43
CA ARG A 454 -31.61 -21.31 -26.42
C ARG A 454 -31.09 -21.97 -27.69
N LYS A 455 -30.20 -22.96 -27.58
CA LYS A 455 -29.61 -23.67 -28.74
C LYS A 455 -30.70 -24.32 -29.60
N ILE A 456 -31.73 -24.88 -28.97
CA ILE A 456 -32.87 -25.47 -29.68
C ILE A 456 -33.66 -24.38 -30.42
N PHE A 457 -33.97 -23.26 -29.76
CA PHE A 457 -34.66 -22.14 -30.39
C PHE A 457 -33.87 -21.53 -31.56
N GLU A 458 -32.55 -21.40 -31.44
CA GLU A 458 -31.68 -20.95 -32.53
C GLU A 458 -31.70 -21.92 -33.71
N SER A 459 -31.67 -23.23 -33.46
CA SER A 459 -31.77 -24.25 -34.50
C SER A 459 -33.11 -24.20 -35.23
N LEU A 460 -34.22 -24.10 -34.50
CA LEU A 460 -35.57 -23.98 -35.06
C LEU A 460 -35.74 -22.67 -35.86
N LEU A 461 -35.22 -21.56 -35.34
CA LEU A 461 -35.26 -20.27 -36.02
C LEU A 461 -34.46 -20.29 -37.32
N ASN A 462 -33.24 -20.83 -37.28
CA ASN A 462 -32.40 -20.94 -38.47
C ASN A 462 -33.07 -21.82 -39.53
N ASP A 463 -33.60 -22.98 -39.11
CA ASP A 463 -34.33 -23.88 -40.00
C ASP A 463 -35.51 -23.19 -40.69
N ARG A 464 -36.28 -22.42 -39.92
CA ARG A 464 -37.41 -21.66 -40.45
C ARG A 464 -36.99 -20.61 -41.47
N LYS A 465 -35.85 -19.96 -41.27
CA LYS A 465 -35.29 -18.93 -42.16
C LYS A 465 -34.70 -19.54 -43.45
N THR A 466 -34.11 -20.73 -43.38
CA THR A 466 -33.43 -21.36 -44.53
C THR A 466 -34.29 -22.33 -45.34
N GLY A 467 -35.53 -22.62 -44.91
CA GLY A 467 -36.51 -23.34 -45.72
C GLY A 467 -36.90 -24.75 -45.25
N GLY A 468 -36.71 -25.11 -43.97
CA GLY A 468 -37.34 -26.30 -43.37
C GLY A 468 -36.64 -27.62 -43.63
N ALA A 469 -35.34 -27.70 -43.38
CA ALA A 469 -34.56 -28.94 -43.39
C ALA A 469 -34.72 -29.78 -42.10
N LEU A 470 -35.12 -29.15 -40.99
CA LEU A 470 -35.33 -29.77 -39.68
C LEU A 470 -36.80 -30.07 -39.44
N VAL A 471 -37.70 -29.10 -39.66
CA VAL A 471 -39.15 -29.23 -39.44
C VAL A 471 -39.86 -29.37 -40.78
N SER A 472 -40.59 -30.47 -40.96
CA SER A 472 -41.22 -30.83 -42.23
C SER A 472 -42.54 -30.10 -42.49
N ASN A 473 -43.19 -29.59 -41.43
CA ASN A 473 -44.56 -29.07 -41.50
C ASN A 473 -44.75 -27.68 -40.87
N TRP A 474 -43.78 -26.78 -41.04
CA TRP A 474 -43.85 -25.39 -40.54
C TRP A 474 -45.19 -24.69 -40.79
N ARG A 475 -45.79 -24.89 -41.97
CA ARG A 475 -47.08 -24.28 -42.33
C ARG A 475 -48.23 -24.71 -41.41
N ASP A 476 -48.23 -25.95 -40.94
CA ASP A 476 -49.30 -26.46 -40.07
C ASP A 476 -49.13 -25.98 -38.63
N VAL A 477 -47.89 -25.88 -38.16
CA VAL A 477 -47.55 -25.21 -36.91
C VAL A 477 -48.01 -23.75 -36.93
N GLU A 478 -47.65 -23.00 -37.99
CA GLU A 478 -47.98 -21.58 -38.15
C GLU A 478 -49.47 -21.28 -38.21
N ARG A 479 -50.29 -22.23 -38.73
CA ARG A 479 -51.76 -22.11 -38.71
C ARG A 479 -52.36 -22.19 -37.32
N LYS A 480 -51.63 -22.76 -36.35
CA LYS A 480 -52.09 -23.02 -34.99
C LYS A 480 -51.54 -22.02 -33.99
N VAL A 481 -50.38 -21.44 -34.24
CA VAL A 481 -49.81 -20.37 -33.40
C VAL A 481 -50.42 -19.01 -33.73
N ALA A 482 -50.49 -18.13 -32.73
CA ALA A 482 -51.16 -16.83 -32.83
C ALA A 482 -50.40 -15.80 -33.70
N CYS A 483 -49.09 -15.99 -33.85
CA CYS A 483 -48.20 -15.21 -34.70
C CYS A 483 -47.16 -16.15 -35.32
N ARG A 484 -46.35 -15.65 -36.25
CA ARG A 484 -45.35 -16.50 -36.92
C ARG A 484 -44.32 -17.03 -35.93
N ALA A 485 -43.81 -18.23 -36.17
CA ALA A 485 -42.87 -18.89 -35.27
C ALA A 485 -41.59 -18.06 -35.04
N ASP A 486 -41.11 -17.34 -36.06
CA ASP A 486 -39.95 -16.45 -35.96
C ASP A 486 -40.20 -15.23 -35.06
N GLU A 487 -41.42 -14.70 -35.02
CA GLU A 487 -41.80 -13.60 -34.11
C GLU A 487 -41.78 -14.01 -32.63
N ILE A 488 -41.75 -15.31 -32.33
CA ILE A 488 -41.65 -15.86 -30.97
C ILE A 488 -40.21 -16.30 -30.69
N LEU A 489 -39.62 -17.08 -31.59
CA LEU A 489 -38.31 -17.70 -31.40
C LEU A 489 -37.16 -16.69 -31.43
N GLU A 490 -37.22 -15.66 -32.28
CA GLU A 490 -36.13 -14.68 -32.41
C GLU A 490 -35.98 -13.79 -31.16
N PRO A 491 -37.05 -13.16 -30.63
CA PRO A 491 -36.94 -12.41 -29.38
C PRO A 491 -36.53 -13.29 -28.19
N ALA A 492 -36.99 -14.54 -28.14
CA ALA A 492 -36.64 -15.50 -27.10
C ALA A 492 -35.14 -15.86 -27.16
N ALA A 493 -34.63 -16.26 -28.32
CA ALA A 493 -33.22 -16.61 -28.50
C ALA A 493 -32.27 -15.45 -28.16
N ILE A 494 -32.57 -14.24 -28.64
CA ILE A 494 -31.79 -13.03 -28.34
C ILE A 494 -31.79 -12.73 -26.84
N SER A 495 -32.95 -12.79 -26.19
CA SER A 495 -33.08 -12.47 -24.77
C SER A 495 -32.38 -13.51 -23.89
N PHE A 496 -32.51 -14.80 -24.24
CA PHE A 496 -31.80 -15.88 -23.55
C PHE A 496 -30.28 -15.73 -23.70
N HIS A 497 -29.80 -15.36 -24.90
CA HIS A 497 -28.38 -15.13 -25.13
C HIS A 497 -27.84 -13.96 -24.29
N ASN A 498 -28.53 -12.81 -24.33
CA ASN A 498 -28.11 -11.62 -23.58
C ASN A 498 -28.14 -11.89 -22.07
N PHE A 499 -29.13 -12.64 -21.57
CA PHE A 499 -29.21 -13.03 -20.16
C PHE A 499 -28.08 -13.99 -19.76
N GLU A 500 -27.75 -14.98 -20.59
CA GLU A 500 -26.60 -15.86 -20.38
C GLU A 500 -25.29 -15.06 -20.27
N LEU A 501 -25.07 -14.11 -21.19
CA LEU A 501 -23.90 -13.22 -21.14
C LEU A 501 -23.88 -12.35 -19.89
N MET A 502 -25.04 -11.80 -19.49
CA MET A 502 -25.19 -10.96 -18.31
C MET A 502 -24.87 -11.74 -17.02
N MET A 503 -25.27 -13.00 -16.96
CA MET A 503 -25.12 -13.88 -15.79
C MET A 503 -23.83 -14.71 -15.81
N LYS A 504 -22.95 -14.55 -16.82
CA LYS A 504 -21.74 -15.37 -16.98
C LYS A 504 -20.82 -15.36 -15.74
N ASP A 505 -20.69 -14.20 -15.09
CA ASP A 505 -19.92 -14.00 -13.87
C ASP A 505 -20.86 -13.70 -12.67
N TYR A 506 -22.02 -14.35 -12.57
CA TYR A 506 -23.08 -14.01 -11.58
C TYR A 506 -22.62 -13.98 -10.11
N LYS A 507 -21.53 -14.67 -9.78
CA LYS A 507 -20.93 -14.66 -8.43
C LYS A 507 -20.31 -13.32 -8.05
N SER A 508 -20.12 -12.43 -9.04
CA SER A 508 -19.55 -11.08 -8.85
C SER A 508 -20.60 -9.97 -8.92
N LEU A 509 -21.88 -10.32 -9.11
CA LEU A 509 -23.04 -9.43 -9.09
C LEU A 509 -23.58 -9.28 -7.67
#